data_AF-A0A2G6CCH4-F1
#
_entry.id   AF-A0A2G6CCH4-F1
#
_cell.length_a   1.000
_cell.length_b   1.000
_cell.length_c   1.000
_cell.angle_alpha   90.00
_cell.angle_beta   90.00
_cell.angle_gamma   90.00
#
_symmetry.space_group_name_H-M   'P 1'
#
loop_
_entity.id
_entity.type
_entity.pdbx_description
1 polymer ?
#
loop_
_entity_poly.entity_id
_entity_poly.type
_entity_poly.pdbx_seq_one_letter_code
_entity_poly.pdbx_strand_id
1 'polypeptide(L)'
;AADSSGVDIVFQGKVNETLDITLKLIIAFGLCFQLPVLLALMGKAGLISSEGLKQVRKYAVVGILTLAAVVTPPDVITQVILFVVVYGLYEVSIHLVIRFEKQREAQLRAEGLWFEDDDEDVSPEAMDPEEDADEAFMDDDTEGDDADKGDSK
;
A
#
# COMPACT_ATOMS: atom_id res chain seq x y z
N ALA A 1 -58.30 33.44 38.59
CA ALA A 1 -58.30 32.85 37.24
C ALA A 1 -57.60 33.84 36.30
N ALA A 2 -56.41 33.49 35.83
CA ALA A 2 -55.76 34.04 34.63
C ALA A 2 -54.45 33.26 34.44
N ASP A 3 -54.51 32.16 33.68
CA ASP A 3 -53.32 31.45 33.21
C ASP A 3 -52.81 32.21 31.97
N SER A 4 -51.68 32.90 32.12
CA SER A 4 -51.02 33.61 31.03
C SER A 4 -50.09 32.65 30.28
N SER A 5 -50.69 31.71 29.54
CA SER A 5 -49.97 30.89 28.56
C SER A 5 -49.68 31.74 27.32
N GLY A 6 -48.55 32.44 27.35
CA GLY A 6 -48.00 33.11 26.17
C GLY A 6 -47.67 32.07 25.09
N VAL A 7 -48.15 32.30 23.88
CA VAL A 7 -47.84 31.46 22.71
C VAL A 7 -46.35 31.59 22.40
N ASP A 8 -45.60 30.50 22.54
CA ASP A 8 -44.20 30.42 22.15
C ASP A 8 -44.11 30.26 20.63
N ILE A 9 -43.82 31.37 19.94
CA ILE A 9 -43.67 31.39 18.48
C ILE A 9 -42.26 30.89 18.16
N VAL A 10 -42.08 29.56 18.17
CA VAL A 10 -40.86 28.93 17.67
C VAL A 10 -40.81 29.12 16.16
N PHE A 11 -40.06 30.12 15.73
CA PHE A 11 -39.83 30.38 14.32
C PHE A 11 -39.03 29.22 13.72
N GLN A 12 -39.73 28.29 13.06
CA GLN A 12 -39.21 27.15 12.29
C GLN A 12 -38.51 27.64 11.01
N GLY A 13 -37.59 28.60 11.17
CA GLY A 13 -36.94 29.34 10.10
C GLY A 13 -36.26 28.39 9.12
N LYS A 14 -37.02 28.04 8.07
CA LYS A 14 -36.61 27.33 6.86
C LYS A 14 -36.18 25.87 7.08
N VAL A 15 -37.16 24.98 7.21
CA VAL A 15 -36.98 23.53 6.98
C VAL A 15 -36.18 23.21 5.72
N ASN A 16 -36.32 24.00 4.65
CA ASN A 16 -35.57 23.82 3.41
C ASN A 16 -34.05 24.00 3.58
N GLU A 17 -33.60 24.86 4.49
CA GLU A 17 -32.18 25.15 4.73
C GLU A 17 -31.53 24.01 5.53
N THR A 18 -32.24 23.48 6.55
CA THR A 18 -31.82 22.28 7.29
C THR A 18 -31.79 21.03 6.42
N LEU A 19 -32.80 20.85 5.56
CA LEU A 19 -32.86 19.73 4.63
C LEU A 19 -31.72 19.79 3.61
N ASP A 20 -31.42 20.97 3.06
CA ASP A 20 -30.32 21.14 2.10
C ASP A 20 -28.95 20.82 2.72
N ILE A 21 -28.68 21.28 3.95
CA ILE A 21 -27.45 20.94 4.68
C ILE A 21 -27.39 19.42 4.94
N THR A 22 -28.46 18.84 5.49
CA THR A 22 -28.50 17.41 5.80
C THR A 22 -28.30 16.55 4.56
N LEU A 23 -28.92 16.93 3.43
CA LEU A 23 -28.81 16.21 2.17
C LEU A 23 -27.40 16.31 1.58
N LYS A 24 -26.75 17.48 1.68
CA LYS A 24 -25.32 17.65 1.34
C LYS A 24 -24.42 16.75 2.20
N LEU A 25 -24.67 16.67 3.51
CA LEU A 25 -23.92 15.78 4.40
C LEU A 25 -24.09 14.31 3.98
N ILE A 26 -25.32 13.86 3.74
CA ILE A 26 -25.61 12.48 3.32
C ILE A 26 -24.88 12.13 2.02
N ILE A 27 -24.93 13.02 1.01
CA ILE A 27 -24.23 12.81 -0.26
C ILE A 27 -22.70 12.78 -0.04
N ALA A 28 -22.15 13.70 0.73
CA ALA A 28 -20.71 13.75 1.03
C ALA A 28 -20.24 12.48 1.76
N PHE A 29 -21.01 12.01 2.74
CA PHE A 29 -20.74 10.74 3.42
C PHE A 29 -20.81 9.55 2.46
N GLY A 30 -21.85 9.47 1.62
CA GLY A 30 -21.98 8.43 0.61
C GLY A 30 -20.79 8.38 -0.36
N LEU A 31 -20.29 9.55 -0.78
CA LEU A 31 -19.06 9.66 -1.56
C LEU A 31 -17.83 9.17 -0.78
N CYS A 32 -17.72 9.47 0.52
CA CYS A 32 -16.62 8.96 1.35
C CYS A 32 -16.61 7.42 1.43
N PHE A 33 -17.79 6.76 1.43
CA PHE A 33 -17.89 5.30 1.36
C PHE A 33 -17.41 4.70 0.02
N GLN A 34 -17.23 5.50 -1.02
CA GLN A 34 -16.62 5.04 -2.26
C GLN A 34 -15.09 4.93 -2.13
N LEU A 35 -14.46 5.70 -1.25
CA LEU A 35 -13.00 5.66 -1.04
C LEU A 35 -12.51 4.25 -0.67
N PRO A 36 -13.13 3.51 0.26
CA PRO A 36 -12.75 2.13 0.53
C PRO A 36 -12.80 1.20 -0.66
N VAL A 37 -13.85 1.32 -1.48
CA VAL A 37 -14.00 0.49 -2.67
C VAL A 37 -12.94 0.85 -3.71
N LEU A 38 -12.73 2.14 -3.95
CA LEU A 38 -11.70 2.65 -4.87
C LEU A 38 -10.30 2.21 -4.47
N LEU A 39 -9.92 2.40 -3.21
CA LEU A 39 -8.62 2.01 -2.67
C LEU A 39 -8.41 0.48 -2.76
N ALA A 40 -9.44 -0.29 -2.43
CA ALA A 40 -9.42 -1.75 -2.54
C ALA A 40 -9.24 -2.22 -3.99
N LEU A 41 -9.92 -1.59 -4.94
CA LEU A 41 -9.79 -1.90 -6.37
C LEU A 41 -8.43 -1.50 -6.92
N MET A 42 -7.89 -0.34 -6.53
CA MET A 42 -6.53 0.07 -6.88
C MET A 42 -5.48 -0.89 -6.32
N GLY A 43 -5.70 -1.38 -5.10
CA GLY A 43 -4.84 -2.41 -4.48
C GLY A 43 -4.89 -3.73 -5.23
N LYS A 44 -6.09 -4.16 -5.62
CA LYS A 44 -6.27 -5.35 -6.48
C LYS A 44 -5.58 -5.19 -7.84
N ALA A 45 -5.63 -4.00 -8.43
CA ALA A 45 -4.97 -3.69 -9.70
C ALA A 45 -3.44 -3.54 -9.59
N GLY A 46 -2.88 -3.57 -8.37
CA GLY A 46 -1.44 -3.38 -8.14
C GLY A 46 -0.96 -1.93 -8.26
N LEU A 47 -1.87 -0.96 -8.36
CA LEU A 47 -1.52 0.47 -8.46
C LEU A 47 -1.14 1.08 -7.10
N ILE A 48 -1.61 0.47 -6.02
CA ILE A 48 -1.33 0.91 -4.66
C ILE A 48 -0.99 -0.32 -3.82
N SER A 49 0.04 -0.22 -2.98
CA SER A 49 0.38 -1.28 -2.02
C SER A 49 -0.10 -0.93 -0.63
N SER A 50 -0.35 -1.94 0.20
CA SER A 50 -0.64 -1.73 1.62
C SER A 50 0.47 -0.97 2.34
N GLU A 51 1.72 -1.21 1.97
CA GLU A 51 2.91 -0.50 2.46
C GLU A 51 2.87 0.99 2.11
N GLY A 52 2.56 1.31 0.84
CA GLY A 52 2.41 2.70 0.37
C GLY A 52 1.26 3.42 1.06
N LEU A 53 0.14 2.74 1.30
CA LEU A 53 -0.97 3.28 2.07
C LEU A 53 -0.58 3.60 3.51
N LYS A 54 0.22 2.75 4.16
CA LYS A 54 0.72 3.05 5.52
C LYS A 54 1.62 4.29 5.53
N GLN A 55 2.45 4.49 4.52
CA GLN A 55 3.34 5.67 4.45
C GLN A 55 2.57 6.98 4.27
N VAL A 56 1.42 6.96 3.58
CA VAL A 56 0.59 8.15 3.35
C VAL A 56 -0.45 8.43 4.44
N ARG A 57 -0.45 7.67 5.55
CA ARG A 57 -1.37 7.86 6.70
C ARG A 57 -1.42 9.32 7.17
N LYS A 58 -0.27 9.98 7.29
CA LYS A 58 -0.17 11.39 7.71
C LYS A 58 -0.91 12.35 6.75
N TYR A 59 -0.87 12.08 5.44
CA TYR A 59 -1.59 12.88 4.45
C TYR A 59 -3.09 12.59 4.47
N ALA A 60 -3.48 11.32 4.70
CA ALA A 60 -4.89 10.95 4.87
C ALA A 60 -5.51 11.66 6.08
N VAL A 61 -4.81 11.70 7.22
CA VAL A 61 -5.26 12.42 8.43
C VAL A 61 -5.53 13.90 8.14
N VAL A 62 -4.59 14.58 7.47
CA VAL A 62 -4.75 16.00 7.12
C VAL A 62 -5.92 16.19 6.14
N GLY A 63 -6.02 15.36 5.10
CA GLY A 63 -7.11 15.45 4.12
C GLY A 63 -8.49 15.24 4.74
N ILE A 64 -8.62 14.28 5.68
CA ILE A 64 -9.87 14.02 6.39
C ILE A 64 -10.23 15.20 7.30
N LEU A 65 -9.27 15.77 8.02
CA LEU A 65 -9.51 16.95 8.86
C LEU A 65 -9.93 18.17 8.03
N THR A 66 -9.30 18.39 6.87
CA THR A 66 -9.69 19.46 5.94
C THR A 66 -11.10 19.23 5.40
N LEU A 67 -11.42 18.00 4.97
CA LEU A 67 -12.76 17.66 4.48
C LEU A 67 -13.81 17.85 5.58
N ALA A 68 -13.49 17.43 6.82
CA ALA A 68 -14.37 17.64 7.95
C ALA A 68 -14.62 19.13 8.24
N ALA A 69 -13.57 19.96 8.20
CA ALA A 69 -13.70 21.40 8.39
C ALA A 69 -14.48 22.14 7.28
N VAL A 70 -14.57 21.56 6.09
CA VAL A 70 -15.38 22.11 4.97
C VAL A 70 -16.83 21.67 5.09
N VAL A 71 -17.06 20.42 5.48
CA VAL A 71 -18.38 19.78 5.52
C VAL A 71 -19.15 20.18 6.79
N THR A 72 -18.46 20.25 7.92
CA THR A 72 -19.01 20.74 9.19
C THR A 72 -18.58 22.19 9.41
N PRO A 73 -19.45 23.06 9.97
CA PRO A 73 -19.01 24.32 10.57
C PRO A 73 -17.89 24.09 11.59
N PRO A 74 -17.21 25.12 12.12
CA PRO A 74 -16.13 24.97 13.10
C PRO A 74 -16.64 24.51 14.49
N ASP A 75 -17.25 23.33 14.54
CA ASP A 75 -17.64 22.59 15.73
C ASP A 75 -16.69 21.41 15.91
N VAL A 76 -15.80 21.55 16.90
CA VAL A 76 -14.73 20.59 17.21
C VAL A 76 -15.29 19.21 17.53
N ILE A 77 -16.43 19.11 18.22
CA ILE A 77 -16.99 17.81 18.62
C ILE A 77 -17.47 17.05 17.39
N THR A 78 -18.31 17.69 16.57
CA THR A 78 -18.81 17.08 15.34
C THR A 78 -17.69 16.78 14.35
N GLN A 79 -16.67 17.64 14.28
CA GLN A 79 -15.48 17.42 13.45
C GLN A 79 -14.69 16.17 13.89
N VAL A 80 -14.51 15.95 15.19
CA VAL A 80 -13.83 14.76 15.72
C VAL A 80 -14.64 13.49 15.44
N ILE A 81 -15.97 13.52 15.60
CA ILE A 81 -16.85 12.38 15.27
C ILE A 81 -16.70 12.03 13.78
N LEU A 82 -16.79 13.03 12.90
CA LEU A 82 -16.62 12.86 11.47
C LEU A 82 -15.24 12.30 11.11
N PHE A 83 -14.19 12.83 11.74
CA PHE A 83 -12.83 12.32 11.58
C PHE A 83 -12.74 10.84 11.93
N VAL A 84 -13.26 10.42 13.10
CA VAL A 84 -13.23 9.01 13.53
C VAL A 84 -13.96 8.12 12.51
N VAL A 85 -15.10 8.56 12.00
CA VAL A 85 -15.87 7.80 11.01
C VAL A 85 -15.09 7.62 9.70
N VAL A 86 -14.57 8.70 9.13
CA VAL A 86 -13.88 8.66 7.83
C VAL A 86 -12.50 8.01 7.96
N TYR A 87 -11.78 8.27 9.06
CA TYR A 87 -10.51 7.59 9.33
C TYR A 87 -10.70 6.09 9.55
N GLY A 88 -11.79 5.69 10.24
CA GLY A 88 -12.18 4.30 10.37
C GLY A 88 -12.40 3.63 9.01
N LEU A 89 -13.09 4.32 8.08
CA LEU A 89 -13.25 3.83 6.70
C LEU A 89 -11.90 3.65 6.00
N TYR A 90 -10.98 4.58 6.16
CA TYR A 90 -9.64 4.48 5.60
C TYR A 90 -8.86 3.25 6.13
N GLU A 91 -8.87 2.99 7.43
CA GLU A 91 -8.23 1.79 8.01
C GLU A 91 -8.86 0.48 7.53
N VAL A 92 -10.20 0.46 7.40
CA VAL A 92 -10.92 -0.69 6.82
C VAL A 92 -10.47 -0.91 5.36
N SER A 93 -10.29 0.17 4.60
CA SER A 93 -9.80 0.13 3.22
C SER A 93 -8.44 -0.55 3.12
N ILE A 94 -7.50 -0.18 4.01
CA ILE A 94 -6.16 -0.79 4.07
C ILE A 94 -6.27 -2.29 4.37
N HIS A 95 -7.13 -2.69 5.31
CA HIS A 95 -7.33 -4.11 5.62
C HIS A 95 -7.86 -4.91 4.42
N LEU A 96 -8.76 -4.32 3.62
CA LEU A 96 -9.23 -4.94 2.39
C LEU A 96 -8.09 -5.12 1.37
N VAL A 97 -7.26 -4.09 1.17
CA VAL A 97 -6.11 -4.15 0.26
C VAL A 97 -5.15 -5.25 0.68
N ILE A 98 -4.77 -5.32 1.96
CA ILE A 98 -3.89 -6.37 2.49
C ILE A 98 -4.46 -7.76 2.21
N ARG A 99 -5.77 -7.94 2.38
CA ARG A 99 -6.41 -9.24 2.12
C ARG A 99 -6.37 -9.62 0.64
N PHE A 100 -6.51 -8.66 -0.27
CA PHE A 100 -6.37 -8.92 -1.70
C PHE A 100 -4.92 -9.19 -2.11
N GLU A 101 -3.94 -8.48 -1.55
CA GLU A 101 -2.52 -8.77 -1.75
C GLU A 101 -2.18 -10.20 -1.33
N LYS A 102 -2.56 -10.60 -0.11
CA LYS A 102 -2.32 -11.96 0.40
C LYS A 102 -3.01 -13.04 -0.45
N GLN A 103 -4.19 -12.77 -0.99
CA GLN A 103 -4.85 -13.72 -1.90
C GLN A 103 -4.09 -13.89 -3.20
N ARG A 104 -3.57 -12.80 -3.79
CA ARG A 104 -2.74 -12.84 -5.00
C ARG A 104 -1.44 -13.61 -4.74
N GLU A 105 -0.81 -13.35 -3.61
CA GLU A 105 0.41 -14.03 -3.16
C GLU A 105 0.19 -15.53 -2.96
N ALA A 106 -0.94 -15.92 -2.34
CA ALA A 106 -1.29 -17.32 -2.13
C ALA A 106 -1.56 -18.06 -3.45
N GLN A 107 -2.16 -17.39 -4.45
CA GLN A 107 -2.36 -17.96 -5.78
C GLN A 107 -1.01 -18.18 -6.50
N LEU A 108 -0.13 -17.18 -6.48
CA LEU A 108 1.21 -17.30 -7.06
C LEU A 108 2.03 -18.43 -6.39
N ARG A 109 1.92 -18.58 -5.06
CA ARG A 109 2.54 -19.70 -4.33
C ARG A 109 1.96 -21.06 -4.73
N ALA A 110 0.64 -21.15 -4.90
CA ALA A 110 -0.01 -22.38 -5.34
C ALA A 110 0.36 -22.77 -6.78
N GLU A 111 0.64 -21.78 -7.63
CA GLU A 111 1.10 -21.97 -9.01
C GLU A 111 2.61 -22.18 -9.12
N GLY A 112 3.36 -22.14 -8.01
CA GLY A 112 4.82 -22.29 -8.00
C GLY A 112 5.57 -21.14 -8.68
N LEU A 113 4.88 -20.03 -8.96
CA LEU A 113 5.40 -18.81 -9.61
C LEU A 113 5.79 -17.73 -8.59
N TRP A 114 5.70 -18.04 -7.30
CA TRP A 114 6.10 -17.14 -6.23
C TRP A 114 7.57 -17.36 -5.91
N PHE A 115 8.38 -16.38 -6.30
CA PHE A 115 9.74 -16.24 -5.80
C PHE A 115 9.64 -15.48 -4.47
N GLU A 116 10.24 -16.02 -3.41
CA GLU A 116 10.55 -15.20 -2.26
C GLU A 116 11.56 -14.17 -2.76
N ASP A 117 11.16 -12.89 -2.78
CA ASP A 117 12.13 -11.80 -2.88
C ASP A 117 12.92 -11.87 -1.55
N ASP A 118 13.94 -12.73 -1.51
CA ASP A 118 14.95 -12.77 -0.45
C ASP A 118 15.72 -11.44 -0.50
N ASP A 119 15.16 -10.41 0.12
CA ASP A 119 15.92 -9.23 0.52
C ASP A 119 16.86 -9.61 1.68
N GLU A 120 17.88 -10.43 1.40
CA GLU A 120 19.23 -10.46 2.00
C GLU A 120 20.00 -11.69 1.45
N ASP A 121 20.54 -11.57 0.24
CA ASP A 121 21.89 -12.06 -0.14
C ASP A 121 22.18 -11.75 -1.62
N VAL A 122 22.30 -10.46 -1.97
CA VAL A 122 23.25 -10.07 -3.02
C VAL A 122 24.59 -9.83 -2.33
N SER A 123 25.20 -10.90 -1.79
CA SER A 123 26.65 -10.94 -1.71
C SER A 123 27.12 -11.07 -3.16
N PRO A 124 27.88 -10.09 -3.71
CA PRO A 124 28.54 -10.31 -4.98
C PRO A 124 29.36 -11.57 -4.80
N GLU A 125 29.05 -12.62 -5.58
CA GLU A 125 29.84 -13.82 -5.65
C GLU A 125 31.31 -13.39 -5.75
N ALA A 126 32.11 -13.81 -4.78
CA ALA A 126 33.55 -13.84 -4.94
C ALA A 126 33.79 -14.77 -6.13
N MET A 127 33.94 -14.17 -7.31
CA MET A 127 34.56 -14.76 -8.48
C MET A 127 35.94 -15.22 -8.04
N ASP A 128 36.07 -16.51 -7.73
CA ASP A 128 37.34 -17.18 -7.47
C ASP A 128 38.03 -17.39 -8.82
N PRO A 129 39.18 -16.75 -9.11
CA PRO A 129 39.79 -16.80 -10.45
C PRO A 129 40.62 -18.06 -10.72
N GLU A 130 40.72 -19.03 -9.82
CA GLU A 130 41.70 -20.11 -9.93
C GLU A 130 41.08 -21.51 -9.88
N GLU A 131 40.55 -22.03 -11.00
CA GLU A 131 40.49 -23.50 -11.17
C GLU A 131 40.38 -24.10 -12.59
N ASP A 132 40.48 -23.33 -13.69
CA ASP A 132 40.36 -23.89 -15.06
C ASP A 132 41.51 -23.49 -16.01
N ALA A 133 42.76 -23.77 -15.64
CA ALA A 133 43.92 -23.55 -16.54
C ALA A 133 44.69 -24.82 -16.94
N ASP A 134 44.37 -25.98 -16.39
CA ASP A 134 45.03 -27.23 -16.76
C ASP A 134 43.95 -28.22 -17.23
N GLU A 135 44.18 -28.92 -18.35
CA GLU A 135 43.26 -29.87 -19.03
C GLU A 135 42.50 -29.35 -20.28
N ALA A 136 43.18 -28.66 -21.21
CA ALA A 136 42.73 -28.62 -22.62
C ALA A 136 43.80 -28.17 -23.63
N PHE A 137 44.93 -28.88 -23.72
CA PHE A 137 45.75 -28.87 -24.95
C PHE A 137 46.27 -30.29 -25.21
N MET A 138 45.48 -31.06 -25.96
CA MET A 138 45.96 -32.22 -26.71
C MET A 138 46.32 -31.78 -28.14
N ASP A 139 47.30 -32.49 -28.70
CA ASP A 139 47.74 -32.56 -30.10
C ASP A 139 48.79 -31.54 -30.56
N ASP A 140 50.06 -31.97 -30.55
CA ASP A 140 50.87 -32.00 -31.78
C ASP A 140 52.02 -33.03 -31.63
N ASP A 141 51.89 -34.15 -32.34
CA ASP A 141 52.99 -35.08 -32.59
C ASP A 141 54.00 -34.40 -33.52
N THR A 142 55.28 -34.29 -33.13
CA THR A 142 56.36 -34.37 -34.12
C THR A 142 57.69 -34.84 -33.54
N GLU A 143 58.20 -35.86 -34.23
CA GLU A 143 59.51 -36.49 -34.26
C GLU A 143 60.74 -35.62 -33.93
N GLY A 144 61.77 -36.28 -33.39
CA GLY A 144 63.11 -36.12 -33.96
C GLY A 144 64.24 -35.82 -32.97
N ASP A 145 65.13 -36.81 -32.87
CA ASP A 145 66.59 -36.67 -32.80
C ASP A 145 67.29 -36.14 -31.54
N ASP A 146 68.04 -37.10 -30.99
CA ASP A 146 69.48 -37.03 -30.74
C ASP A 146 70.05 -36.40 -29.47
N ALA A 147 70.96 -37.23 -28.89
CA ALA A 147 72.19 -36.84 -28.22
C ALA A 147 72.05 -36.17 -26.84
N ASP A 148 72.89 -36.39 -25.84
CA ASP A 148 74.11 -37.14 -25.63
C ASP A 148 74.41 -37.04 -24.12
N LYS A 149 74.97 -38.12 -23.55
CA LYS A 149 75.80 -38.19 -22.32
C LYS A 149 75.37 -37.52 -21.00
N GLY A 150 75.58 -38.28 -19.93
CA GLY A 150 76.26 -37.72 -18.76
C GLY A 150 76.06 -38.44 -17.44
N ASP A 151 76.80 -39.54 -17.25
CA ASP A 151 77.20 -40.10 -15.95
C ASP A 151 77.47 -39.05 -14.85
N SER A 152 76.96 -39.26 -13.64
CA SER A 152 77.82 -39.63 -12.50
C SER A 152 77.08 -39.63 -11.16
N LYS A 153 77.14 -40.81 -10.52
CA LYS A 153 77.27 -41.11 -9.08
C LYS A 153 76.21 -40.63 -8.09
#